data_AF-A0A0S8I1M7-F1
#
_entry.id   AF-A0A0S8I1M7-F1
#
_cell.length_a   1.000
_cell.length_b   1.000
_cell.length_c   1.000
_cell.angle_alpha   90.00
_cell.angle_beta   90.00
_cell.angle_gamma   90.00
#
_symmetry.space_group_name_H-M   'P 1'
#
loop_
_entity.id
_entity.type
_entity.pdbx_description
1 polymer ?
#
loop_
_entity_poly.entity_id
_entity_poly.type
_entity_poly.pdbx_seq_one_letter_code
_entity_poly.pdbx_strand_id
1 'polypeptide(L)'
;VIPALEVIDSRIMDWKIKLPDTVADNASSARIVLGGKITPVSGLDLRTVGMVLEKNGEIAATAAGAAVLGNPAQAVAWLANKLATYKISLGKGEIILSGSLTAAIPVAAGDFIRADFGPLGDVKVKFG
;
A
#
# COMPACT_ATOMS: atom_id res chain seq x y z
N VAL A 1 10.83 -6.88 3.63
CA VAL A 1 9.80 -5.84 3.51
C VAL A 1 10.40 -4.61 2.88
N ILE A 2 9.59 -3.80 2.19
CA ILE A 2 10.02 -2.57 1.50
C ILE A 2 8.85 -1.56 1.53
N PRO A 3 9.12 -0.25 1.73
CA PRO A 3 8.12 0.80 1.55
C PRO A 3 7.53 0.82 0.12
N ALA A 4 6.22 1.09 0.04
CA ALA A 4 5.52 1.20 -1.24
C ALA A 4 4.43 2.28 -1.20
N LEU A 5 4.21 2.92 -2.35
CA LEU A 5 3.00 3.69 -2.64
C LEU A 5 2.17 2.92 -3.67
N GLU A 6 0.88 2.82 -3.41
CA GLU A 6 -0.11 2.35 -4.38
C GLU A 6 -0.82 3.56 -4.99
N VAL A 7 -0.84 3.62 -6.32
CA VAL A 7 -1.72 4.53 -7.05
C VAL A 7 -2.94 3.73 -7.44
N ILE A 8 -4.07 4.10 -6.84
CA ILE A 8 -5.38 3.55 -7.16
C ILE A 8 -6.12 4.48 -8.11
N ASP A 9 -6.89 3.89 -9.02
CA ASP A 9 -7.71 4.61 -9.99
C ASP A 9 -8.96 3.79 -10.31
N SER A 10 -10.15 4.35 -10.09
CA SER A 10 -11.40 3.64 -10.34
C SER A 10 -11.88 3.86 -11.77
N ARG A 11 -12.26 2.77 -12.45
CA ARG A 11 -12.92 2.87 -13.76
C ARG A 11 -14.43 3.08 -13.64
N ILE A 12 -14.94 3.16 -12.42
CA ILE A 12 -16.34 3.48 -12.12
C ILE A 12 -16.46 4.99 -11.92
N MET A 13 -17.43 5.58 -12.63
CA MET A 13 -17.66 7.02 -12.64
C MET A 13 -17.81 7.59 -11.22
N ASP A 14 -17.12 8.71 -10.98
CA ASP A 14 -17.14 9.47 -9.73
C ASP A 14 -16.79 8.65 -8.47
N TRP A 15 -16.08 7.54 -8.60
CA TRP A 15 -15.80 6.63 -7.48
C TRP A 15 -17.07 6.12 -6.77
N LYS A 16 -18.22 6.08 -7.46
CA LYS A 16 -19.50 5.57 -6.92
C LYS A 16 -19.50 4.03 -6.93
N ILE A 17 -18.57 3.46 -6.17
CA ILE A 17 -18.29 2.03 -6.11
C ILE A 17 -19.04 1.33 -4.97
N LYS A 18 -19.48 0.11 -5.22
CA LYS A 18 -19.74 -0.92 -4.21
C LYS A 18 -18.60 -1.93 -4.23
N LEU A 19 -18.54 -2.79 -3.21
CA LEU A 19 -17.50 -3.83 -3.12
C LEU A 19 -17.39 -4.71 -4.39
N PRO A 20 -18.48 -5.22 -5.00
CA PRO A 20 -18.36 -6.00 -6.23
C PRO A 20 -17.76 -5.22 -7.39
N ASP A 21 -18.02 -3.90 -7.46
CA ASP A 21 -17.46 -3.05 -8.50
C ASP A 21 -15.95 -2.93 -8.33
N THR A 22 -15.46 -2.72 -7.11
CA THR A 22 -14.02 -2.71 -6.80
C THR A 22 -13.36 -4.05 -7.14
N VAL A 23 -14.01 -5.18 -6.82
CA VAL A 23 -13.49 -6.51 -7.15
C VAL A 23 -13.42 -6.73 -8.65
N ALA A 24 -14.49 -6.40 -9.39
CA ALA A 24 -14.53 -6.49 -10.84
C ALA A 24 -13.50 -5.55 -11.49
N ASP A 25 -13.26 -4.40 -10.87
CA ASP A 25 -12.32 -3.39 -11.28
C ASP A 25 -10.89 -3.67 -10.78
N ASN A 26 -10.47 -4.94 -10.66
CA ASN A 26 -9.13 -5.33 -10.22
C ASN A 26 -8.64 -4.59 -8.94
N ALA A 27 -9.53 -4.49 -7.95
CA ALA A 27 -9.32 -3.74 -6.71
C ALA A 27 -8.96 -2.25 -6.90
N SER A 28 -9.36 -1.64 -8.02
CA SER A 28 -8.98 -0.28 -8.44
C SER A 28 -7.46 -0.07 -8.54
N SER A 29 -6.69 -1.15 -8.70
CA SER A 29 -5.24 -1.09 -8.86
C SER A 29 -4.87 -0.36 -10.16
N ALA A 30 -3.87 0.53 -10.11
CA ALA A 30 -3.33 1.17 -11.31
C ALA A 30 -1.81 1.08 -11.39
N ARG A 31 -1.08 1.56 -10.36
CA ARG A 31 0.41 1.52 -10.33
C ARG A 31 0.92 1.26 -8.92
N ILE A 32 2.15 0.78 -8.85
CA ILE A 32 2.92 0.66 -7.62
C ILE A 32 4.25 1.39 -7.79
N VAL A 33 4.68 2.08 -6.74
CA VAL A 33 6.02 2.65 -6.63
C VAL A 33 6.68 2.01 -5.41
N LEU A 34 7.86 1.45 -5.60
CA LEU A 34 8.67 0.88 -4.53
C LEU A 34 9.80 1.85 -4.21
N GLY A 35 10.12 2.00 -2.94
CA GLY A 35 11.19 2.89 -2.49
C GLY A 35 11.85 2.40 -1.22
N GLY A 36 12.78 3.21 -0.71
CA GLY A 36 13.45 2.94 0.55
C GLY A 36 14.37 1.73 0.49
N LYS A 37 14.46 1.00 1.60
CA LYS A 37 15.39 -0.11 1.79
C LYS A 37 14.66 -1.44 1.89
N ILE A 38 15.05 -2.40 1.05
CA ILE A 38 14.68 -3.80 1.26
C ILE A 38 15.28 -4.25 2.59
N THR A 39 14.40 -4.52 3.55
CA THR A 39 14.78 -4.80 4.94
C THR A 39 14.29 -6.20 5.32
N PRO A 40 15.14 -7.07 5.91
CA PRO A 40 14.71 -8.34 6.48
C PRO A 40 13.61 -8.13 7.52
N VAL A 41 12.65 -9.05 7.60
CA VAL A 41 11.57 -8.97 8.61
C VAL A 41 12.06 -9.37 10.01
N SER A 42 13.16 -10.12 10.10
CA SER A 42 13.72 -10.57 11.38
C SER A 42 14.10 -9.37 12.25
N GLY A 43 13.62 -9.37 13.51
CA GLY A 43 13.87 -8.29 14.46
C GLY A 43 13.03 -7.02 14.25
N LEU A 44 12.10 -7.01 13.29
CA LEU A 44 11.23 -5.87 13.01
C LEU A 44 9.81 -6.14 13.53
N ASP A 45 9.28 -5.26 14.39
CA ASP A 45 7.86 -5.24 14.71
C ASP A 45 7.11 -4.42 13.67
N LEU A 46 6.50 -5.11 12.68
CA LEU A 46 5.77 -4.45 11.59
C LEU A 46 4.58 -3.62 12.09
N ARG A 47 4.07 -3.86 13.29
CA ARG A 47 2.91 -3.13 13.83
C ARG A 47 3.26 -1.69 14.19
N THR A 48 4.50 -1.48 14.64
CA THR A 48 4.98 -0.20 15.18
C THR A 48 5.74 0.62 14.16
N VAL A 49 5.96 0.10 12.95
CA VAL A 49 6.54 0.87 11.84
C VAL A 49 5.63 2.07 11.55
N GLY A 50 6.10 3.26 11.87
CA GLY A 50 5.42 4.52 11.57
C GLY A 50 5.57 4.92 10.10
N MET A 51 4.63 5.72 9.62
CA MET A 51 4.66 6.32 8.30
C MET A 51 4.15 7.76 8.36
N VAL A 52 4.85 8.67 7.69
CA VAL A 52 4.42 10.04 7.44
C VAL A 52 4.20 10.21 5.94
N LEU A 53 2.97 10.53 5.53
CA LEU A 53 2.60 10.81 4.16
C LEU A 53 2.57 12.32 3.94
N GLU A 54 3.39 12.79 3.02
CA GLU A 54 3.49 14.19 2.63
C GLU A 54 3.00 14.39 1.21
N LYS A 55 2.24 15.47 0.99
CA LYS A 55 1.87 15.99 -0.33
C LYS A 55 2.44 17.40 -0.47
N ASN A 56 3.30 17.60 -1.45
CA ASN A 56 3.93 18.89 -1.73
C ASN A 56 4.66 19.51 -0.52
N GLY A 57 5.24 18.66 0.35
CA GLY A 57 5.96 19.07 1.56
C GLY A 57 5.08 19.32 2.78
N GLU A 58 3.76 19.16 2.67
CA GLU A 58 2.83 19.24 3.79
C GLU A 58 2.40 17.84 4.24
N ILE A 59 2.31 17.61 5.55
CA ILE A 59 1.84 16.34 6.12
C ILE A 59 0.35 16.16 5.78
N ALA A 60 0.06 15.18 4.94
CA ALA A 60 -1.30 14.80 4.57
C ALA A 60 -1.88 13.76 5.54
N ALA A 61 -1.05 12.84 6.04
CA ALA A 61 -1.46 11.82 7.01
C ALA A 61 -0.27 11.22 7.77
N THR A 62 -0.55 10.60 8.90
CA THR A 62 0.40 9.76 9.64
C THR A 62 -0.27 8.46 10.05
N ALA A 63 0.46 7.35 10.05
CA ALA A 63 -0.07 6.05 10.46
C ALA A 63 1.03 5.14 11.03
N ALA A 64 0.62 3.98 11.54
CA ALA A 64 1.51 2.90 11.91
C ALA A 64 1.04 1.60 11.25
N GLY A 65 1.94 0.63 11.10
CA GLY A 65 1.67 -0.67 10.48
C GLY A 65 0.44 -1.38 11.03
N ALA A 66 0.13 -1.21 12.31
CA ALA A 66 -1.06 -1.76 12.96
C ALA A 66 -2.40 -1.33 12.32
N ALA A 67 -2.43 -0.24 11.56
CA ALA A 67 -3.62 0.18 10.80
C ALA A 67 -4.06 -0.87 9.77
N VAL A 68 -3.14 -1.71 9.29
CA VAL A 68 -3.43 -2.80 8.35
C VAL A 68 -3.77 -4.06 9.15
N LEU A 69 -5.07 -4.26 9.41
CA LEU A 69 -5.61 -5.45 10.09
C LEU A 69 -4.88 -5.82 11.39
N GLY A 70 -4.37 -4.83 12.15
CA GLY A 70 -3.59 -5.03 13.36
C GLY A 70 -2.12 -5.42 13.13
N ASN A 71 -1.77 -6.01 11.98
CA ASN A 71 -0.41 -6.28 11.54
C ASN A 71 -0.38 -6.53 10.02
N PRO A 72 0.48 -5.85 9.22
CA PRO A 72 0.54 -6.03 7.77
C PRO A 72 0.77 -7.47 7.29
N ALA A 73 1.49 -8.29 8.08
CA ALA A 73 1.72 -9.70 7.74
C ALA A 73 0.44 -10.54 7.79
N GLN A 74 -0.58 -10.13 8.56
CA GLN A 74 -1.87 -10.82 8.61
C GLN A 74 -2.62 -10.71 7.29
N ALA A 75 -2.52 -9.56 6.60
CA ALA A 75 -3.12 -9.39 5.28
C ALA A 75 -2.50 -10.33 4.24
N VAL A 76 -1.17 -10.53 4.30
CA VAL A 76 -0.45 -11.48 3.43
C VAL A 76 -0.89 -12.92 3.71
N ALA A 77 -0.98 -13.30 4.99
CA ALA A 77 -1.45 -14.63 5.39
C ALA A 77 -2.91 -14.87 4.95
N TRP A 78 -3.78 -13.88 5.10
CA TRP A 78 -5.16 -13.93 4.62
C TRP A 78 -5.22 -14.14 3.11
N LEU A 79 -4.43 -13.38 2.34
CA LEU A 79 -4.40 -13.49 0.87
C LEU A 79 -3.94 -14.89 0.45
N ALA A 80 -2.86 -15.41 1.03
CA ALA A 80 -2.37 -16.76 0.74
C ALA A 80 -3.45 -17.82 1.00
N ASN A 81 -4.15 -17.73 2.14
CA ASN A 81 -5.23 -18.64 2.50
C ASN A 81 -6.43 -18.54 1.56
N LYS A 82 -6.77 -17.34 1.08
CA LYS A 82 -7.85 -17.15 0.10
C LYS A 82 -7.49 -17.69 -1.28
N LEU A 83 -6.28 -17.42 -1.76
CA LEU A 83 -5.83 -17.96 -3.05
C LEU A 83 -5.82 -19.49 -3.05
N ALA A 84 -5.48 -20.11 -1.93
CA ALA A 84 -5.51 -21.57 -1.78
C ALA A 84 -6.91 -22.17 -2.04
N THR A 85 -8.01 -21.46 -1.74
CA THR A 85 -9.37 -21.94 -2.06
C THR A 85 -9.63 -22.02 -3.56
N TYR A 86 -8.86 -21.29 -4.35
CA TYR A 86 -8.87 -21.33 -5.82
C TYR A 86 -7.75 -22.21 -6.39
N LYS A 87 -7.02 -22.96 -5.55
CA LYS A 87 -5.83 -23.75 -5.92
C LYS A 87 -4.71 -22.89 -6.52
N ILE A 88 -4.63 -21.63 -6.11
CA ILE A 88 -3.56 -20.69 -6.46
C ILE A 88 -2.65 -20.53 -5.24
N SER A 89 -1.35 -20.40 -5.47
CA SER A 89 -0.34 -20.18 -4.43
C SER A 89 0.48 -18.93 -4.75
N LEU A 90 0.95 -18.23 -3.73
CA LEU A 90 1.93 -17.14 -3.92
C LEU A 90 3.29 -17.71 -4.34
N GLY A 91 3.85 -17.15 -5.40
CA GLY A 91 5.14 -17.50 -5.96
C GLY A 91 6.32 -16.87 -5.22
N LYS A 92 7.47 -17.54 -5.25
CA LYS A 92 8.73 -16.96 -4.77
C LYS A 92 9.07 -15.71 -5.59
N GLY A 93 9.32 -14.59 -4.91
CA GLY A 93 9.71 -13.33 -5.54
C GLY A 93 8.53 -12.42 -5.92
N GLU A 94 7.30 -12.85 -5.69
CA GLU A 94 6.13 -11.98 -5.83
C GLU A 94 6.13 -10.85 -4.81
N ILE A 95 5.60 -9.70 -5.22
CA ILE A 95 5.43 -8.52 -4.38
C ILE A 95 3.97 -8.47 -3.94
N ILE A 96 3.76 -8.44 -2.62
CA ILE A 96 2.43 -8.35 -2.03
C ILE A 96 2.30 -6.99 -1.35
N LEU A 97 1.35 -6.18 -1.83
CA LEU A 97 0.90 -5.00 -1.12
C LEU A 97 -0.02 -5.43 0.03
N SER A 98 0.39 -5.16 1.26
CA SER A 98 -0.33 -5.64 2.46
C SER A 98 -1.61 -4.86 2.75
N GLY A 99 -1.88 -3.76 2.05
CA GLY A 99 -2.99 -2.86 2.29
C GLY A 99 -2.54 -1.47 2.73
N SER A 100 -3.46 -0.50 2.65
CA SER A 100 -3.19 0.90 2.93
C SER A 100 -3.11 1.19 4.43
N LEU A 101 -2.16 2.05 4.81
CA LEU A 101 -1.98 2.53 6.18
C LEU A 101 -2.87 3.73 6.51
N THR A 102 -3.30 4.47 5.50
CA THR A 102 -4.10 5.69 5.61
C THR A 102 -5.26 5.66 4.62
N ALA A 103 -6.19 6.60 4.74
CA ALA A 103 -7.08 6.92 3.62
C ALA A 103 -6.25 7.36 2.40
N ALA A 104 -6.76 7.07 1.20
CA ALA A 104 -6.18 7.57 -0.03
C ALA A 104 -6.36 9.09 -0.11
N ILE A 105 -5.36 9.77 -0.69
CA ILE A 105 -5.42 11.20 -0.96
C ILE A 105 -5.50 11.44 -2.47
N PRO A 106 -6.30 12.42 -2.93
CA PRO A 106 -6.35 12.75 -4.34
C PRO A 106 -5.02 13.38 -4.79
N VAL A 107 -4.61 13.04 -6.01
CA VAL A 107 -3.40 13.53 -6.66
C VAL A 107 -3.74 14.11 -8.03
N ALA A 108 -3.00 15.13 -8.44
CA ALA A 108 -3.12 15.79 -9.73
C ALA A 108 -1.74 15.96 -10.39
N ALA A 109 -1.73 16.30 -11.68
CA ALA A 109 -0.49 16.62 -12.39
C ALA A 109 0.28 17.74 -11.65
N GLY A 110 1.58 17.54 -11.47
CA GLY A 110 2.47 18.43 -10.72
C GLY A 110 2.66 18.06 -9.25
N ASP A 111 1.76 17.25 -8.66
CA ASP A 111 1.88 16.85 -7.26
C ASP A 111 3.13 15.99 -7.01
N PHE A 112 3.75 16.21 -5.86
CA PHE A 112 4.83 15.39 -5.33
C PHE A 112 4.38 14.70 -4.04
N ILE A 113 4.43 13.37 -4.04
CA ILE A 113 4.06 12.55 -2.89
C ILE A 113 5.31 11.88 -2.32
N ARG A 114 5.45 11.93 -1.00
CA ARG A 114 6.47 11.20 -0.25
C ARG A 114 5.81 10.46 0.90
N ALA A 115 6.11 9.18 1.06
CA ALA A 115 5.83 8.46 2.30
C ALA A 115 7.15 8.06 2.95
N ASP A 116 7.38 8.54 4.17
CA ASP A 116 8.57 8.26 4.97
C ASP A 116 8.25 7.22 6.04
N PHE A 117 8.98 6.10 6.05
CA PHE A 117 8.83 4.99 6.99
C PHE A 117 9.98 4.93 8.01
N GLY A 118 10.65 6.05 8.24
CA GLY A 118 11.75 6.21 9.18
C GLY A 118 12.91 5.25 8.85
N PRO A 119 13.26 4.28 9.73
CA PRO A 119 14.37 3.36 9.49
C PRO A 119 14.27 2.53 8.20
N LEU A 120 13.08 2.36 7.64
CA LEU A 120 12.88 1.62 6.38
C LEU A 120 13.13 2.48 5.13
N GLY A 121 13.37 3.79 5.30
CA GLY A 121 13.53 4.76 4.23
C GLY A 121 12.20 5.31 3.72
N ASP A 122 12.25 5.98 2.59
CA ASP A 122 11.10 6.67 2.01
C ASP A 122 10.80 6.18 0.58
N VAL A 123 9.57 6.42 0.13
CA VAL A 123 9.13 6.21 -1.24
C VAL A 123 8.53 7.50 -1.77
N LYS A 124 8.90 7.90 -2.99
CA LYS A 124 8.56 9.19 -3.59
C LYS A 124 8.07 9.01 -5.02
N VAL A 125 7.11 9.84 -5.42
CA VAL A 125 6.65 9.92 -6.80
C VAL A 125 6.24 11.34 -7.14
N LYS A 126 6.59 11.79 -8.35
CA LYS A 126 6.10 13.03 -8.93
C LYS A 126 5.10 12.70 -10.03
N PHE A 127 3.92 13.29 -9.98
CA PHE A 127 2.89 13.16 -11.00
C PHE A 127 3.16 14.18 -12.10
N GLY A 128 3.19 13.72 -13.36
CA GLY A 128 3.45 14.51 -14.56
C GLY A 128 2.29 14.49 -15.53
#